data_AF-A0A3A0C7R4-F1
#
_entry.id   AF-A0A3A0C7R4-F1
#
_cell.length_a   1.000
_cell.length_b   1.000
_cell.length_c   1.000
_cell.angle_alpha   90.00
_cell.angle_beta   90.00
_cell.angle_gamma   90.00
#
_symmetry.space_group_name_H-M   'P 1'
#
loop_
_entity.id
_entity.type
_entity.pdbx_description
1 polymer ?
#
loop_
_entity_poly.entity_id
_entity_poly.type
_entity_poly.pdbx_seq_one_letter_code
_entity_poly.pdbx_strand_id
1 'polypeptide(L)' 'MQRRICTIPTEEGRKTLLDRVLKVRGRDGAQELHVTGEEECKQLLQQRFGLTINDRLNF' A
#
# COMPACT_ATOMS: atom_id res chain seq x y z
N MET A 1 -16.91 -8.16 4.89
CA MET A 1 -15.64 -8.43 4.17
C MET A 1 -14.54 -7.62 4.81
N GLN A 2 -13.48 -8.27 5.29
CA GLN A 2 -12.30 -7.60 5.84
C GLN A 2 -11.45 -7.07 4.68
N ARG A 3 -11.00 -5.81 4.76
CA ARG A 3 -10.11 -5.18 3.76
C ARG A 3 -8.72 -5.05 4.35
N ARG A 4 -7.69 -5.28 3.52
CA ARG A 4 -6.29 -5.10 3.90
C ARG A 4 -5.93 -3.62 3.74
N ILE A 5 -5.36 -3.00 4.77
CA ILE A 5 -4.92 -1.61 4.71
C ILE A 5 -3.51 -1.47 5.29
N CYS A 6 -2.66 -0.73 4.59
CA CYS A 6 -1.38 -0.27 5.09
C CYS A 6 -1.30 1.25 4.88
N THR A 7 -1.02 2.02 5.93
CA THR A 7 -0.88 3.47 5.83
C THR A 7 0.37 3.93 6.56
N ILE A 8 1.14 4.80 5.92
CA ILE A 8 2.27 5.51 6.53
C ILE A 8 2.16 7.01 6.26
N PRO A 9 2.61 7.87 7.19
CA PRO A 9 2.84 9.27 6.89
C PRO A 9 3.98 9.41 5.88
N THR A 10 3.95 10.46 5.09
CA THR A 10 5.06 10.93 4.25
C THR A 10 5.31 12.40 4.58
N GLU A 11 6.45 12.96 4.16
CA GLU A 11 6.75 14.39 4.40
C GLU A 11 5.66 15.33 3.85
N GLU A 12 5.03 14.94 2.73
CA GLU A 12 4.00 15.74 2.07
C GLU A 12 2.56 15.36 2.44
N GLY A 13 2.35 14.29 3.20
CA GLY A 13 1.01 13.83 3.57
C GLY A 13 0.97 12.37 4.01
N ARG A 14 0.31 11.51 3.22
CA ARG A 14 0.21 10.08 3.53
C ARG A 14 0.18 9.19 2.30
N LYS A 15 0.66 7.97 2.48
CA LYS A 15 0.56 6.88 1.53
C LYS A 15 -0.28 5.77 2.12
N THR A 16 -1.27 5.30 1.37
CA THR A 16 -2.18 4.22 1.79
C THR A 16 -2.29 3.18 0.69
N LEU A 17 -2.04 1.91 1.01
CA LEU A 17 -2.44 0.78 0.18
C LEU A 17 -3.70 0.18 0.79
N LEU A 18 -4.82 0.26 0.06
CA LEU A 18 -6.09 -0.35 0.43
C LEU A 18 -6.40 -1.47 -0.57
N ASP A 19 -6.32 -2.71 -0.11
CA ASP A 19 -6.36 -3.92 -0.92
C ASP A 19 -5.40 -3.83 -2.13
N ARG A 20 -5.91 -3.44 -3.29
CA ARG A 20 -5.16 -3.32 -4.56
C ARG A 20 -5.11 -1.89 -5.09
N VAL A 21 -5.32 -0.90 -4.24
CA VAL A 21 -5.30 0.52 -4.62
C VAL A 21 -4.29 1.25 -3.76
N LEU A 22 -3.22 1.71 -4.40
CA LEU A 22 -2.24 2.60 -3.79
C LEU A 22 -2.69 4.04 -3.99
N LYS A 23 -2.89 4.75 -2.88
CA LYS A 23 -3.22 6.17 -2.85
C LYS A 23 -2.09 6.95 -2.20
N VAL A 24 -1.56 7.94 -2.92
CA VAL A 24 -0.61 8.92 -2.37
C VAL A 24 -1.34 10.25 -2.29
N ARG A 25 -1.51 10.78 -1.08
CA ARG A 25 -2.11 12.09 -0.84
C ARG A 25 -1.01 13.04 -0.37
N GLY A 26 -0.75 14.06 -1.16
CA GLY A 26 0.15 15.18 -0.84
C GLY A 26 -0.61 16.49 -0.69
N ARG A 27 0.12 17.60 -0.68
CA ARG A 27 -0.45 18.96 -0.63
C ARG A 27 -1.25 19.32 -1.89
N ASP A 28 -0.77 18.87 -3.05
CA ASP A 28 -1.35 19.24 -4.35
C ASP A 28 -2.46 18.29 -4.82
N GLY A 29 -2.86 17.33 -3.98
CA GLY A 29 -3.97 16.42 -4.26
C GLY A 29 -3.66 14.96 -3.96
N ALA A 30 -4.40 14.07 -4.61
CA ALA A 30 -4.25 12.64 -4.46
C ALA A 30 -4.03 11.96 -5.81
N GLN A 31 -3.09 11.04 -5.85
CA GLN A 31 -2.86 10.13 -6.97
C GLN A 31 -3.24 8.71 -6.56
N GLU A 32 -3.80 7.96 -7.49
CA GLU A 32 -4.23 6.58 -7.28
C GLU A 32 -3.64 5.68 -8.36
N LEU A 33 -3.16 4.51 -7.92
CA LEU A 33 -2.65 3.44 -8.77
C LEU A 33 -3.39 2.15 -8.40
N HIS A 34 -4.05 1.55 -9.39
CA HIS A 34 -4.69 0.25 -9.26
C HIS A 34 -3.70 -0.84 -9.66
N VAL A 35 -3.51 -1.82 -8.78
CA VAL A 35 -2.68 -2.99 -9.06
C VAL A 35 -3.54 -4.20 -9.39
N THR A 36 -3.02 -5.05 -10.27
CA THR A 36 -3.79 -6.13 -10.89
C THR A 36 -3.65 -7.45 -10.14
N GLY A 37 -2.53 -7.65 -9.44
CA GLY A 37 -2.19 -8.91 -8.80
C GLY A 37 -1.76 -8.81 -7.34
N GLU A 38 -1.76 -9.96 -6.67
CA GLU A 38 -1.28 -10.07 -5.28
C GLU A 38 0.24 -9.88 -5.19
N GLU A 39 1.02 -10.42 -6.12
CA GLU A 39 2.46 -10.21 -6.15
C GLU A 39 2.85 -8.74 -6.34
N GLU A 40 2.08 -8.00 -7.14
CA GLU A 40 2.26 -6.56 -7.31
C GLU A 40 1.96 -5.80 -6.01
N CYS A 41 0.95 -6.25 -5.23
CA CYS A 41 0.70 -5.72 -3.90
C CYS A 41 1.88 -5.99 -2.95
N LYS A 42 2.45 -7.21 -2.99
CA LYS A 42 3.60 -7.58 -2.16
C LYS A 42 4.81 -6.69 -2.46
N GLN A 43 5.10 -6.47 -3.74
CA GLN A 43 6.18 -5.58 -4.18
C GLN A 43 5.95 -4.15 -3.70
N LEU A 44 4.72 -3.63 -3.78
CA LEU A 44 4.41 -2.30 -3.25
C LEU A 44 4.60 -2.21 -1.73
N LEU A 45 4.16 -3.21 -0.97
CA LEU A 45 4.36 -3.25 0.49
C LEU A 45 5.84 -3.21 0.85
N GLN A 46 6.67 -3.97 0.13
CA GLN A 46 8.13 -3.97 0.33
C GLN A 46 8.76 -2.63 -0.08
N GLN A 47 8.55 -2.19 -1.33
CA GLN A 47 9.25 -1.04 -1.91
C GLN A 47 8.76 0.30 -1.37
N ARG A 48 7.46 0.42 -1.10
CA ARG A 48 6.83 1.72 -0.76
C ARG A 48 6.53 1.88 0.72
N PHE A 49 6.45 0.78 1.46
CA PHE A 49 6.17 0.79 2.90
C PHE A 49 7.29 0.15 3.74
N GLY A 50 8.33 -0.42 3.12
CA GLY A 50 9.46 -1.01 3.83
C GLY A 50 9.10 -2.27 4.60
N LEU A 51 7.99 -2.93 4.25
CA LEU A 51 7.50 -4.11 4.97
C LEU A 51 8.15 -5.38 4.44
N THR A 52 8.64 -6.22 5.34
CA THR A 52 8.99 -7.61 5.02
C THR A 52 7.75 -8.48 5.17
N ILE A 53 7.36 -9.17 4.11
CA ILE A 53 6.23 -10.09 4.12
C ILE A 53 6.74 -11.46 4.54
N ASN A 54 6.07 -12.05 5.52
CA ASN A 54 6.37 -13.40 5.99
C ASN A 54 5.30 -14.36 5.49
N ASP A 55 5.59 -15.11 4.43
CA ASP A 55 4.65 -16.07 3.84
C ASP A 55 4.39 -17.31 4.73
N ARG A 56 5.02 -17.42 5.90
CA ARG A 56 4.83 -18.55 6.83
C ARG A 56 3.62 -18.41 7.76
N LEU A 57 3.04 -17.22 7.82
CA LEU A 57 1.85 -16.95 8.63
C LEU A 57 0.65 -16.79 7.68
N ASN A 58 -0.17 -17.83 7.59
CA ASN A 58 -1.46 -17.74 6.90
C ASN A 58 -2.47 -17.07 7.83
N PHE A 59 -2.97 -15.89 7.43
CA PHE A 59 -4.00 -15.12 8.12
C PHE A 59 -5.31 -15.12 7.32
#